data_AF-A0A2P2I449-F1
#
_entry.id   AF-A0A2P2I449-F1
#
_cell.length_a   1.000
_cell.length_b   1.000
_cell.length_c   1.000
_cell.angle_alpha   90.00
_cell.angle_beta   90.00
_cell.angle_gamma   90.00
#
_symmetry.space_group_name_H-M   'P 1'
#
loop_
_entity.id
_entity.type
_entity.pdbx_description
1 polymer ?
#
loop_
_entity_poly.entity_id
_entity_poly.type
_entity_poly.pdbx_seq_one_letter_code
_entity_poly.pdbx_strand_id
1 'polypeptide(L)'
;RSTESCSQSLRWCTRSISTGSSHSTQSTTPAKDADTTALELVVSPHMPYMKPYTTTLSNPAEHSEDHRTLWYTIPKEEFDTVLSSADHAVPFNYWKQVQVFREASMMIRRPAVSVISYIKQLKLNTMAPPKFMFYGAGGTGKTCSIAHVTHFLSKDGFVIVMVPWIDRILKQQQRKRPFEILQSNSVPGRWDHTRDSAEWLKFFRTQNLATLNKLQLTVTKTY
;
A
#
# COMPACT_ATOMS: atom_id res chain seq x y z
N ARG A 1 45.09 -8.41 12.60
CA ARG A 1 44.21 -7.53 11.80
C ARG A 1 42.86 -8.22 11.70
N SER A 2 41.98 -7.84 12.62
CA SER A 2 40.60 -8.31 12.76
C SER A 2 39.73 -7.68 11.67
N THR A 3 38.83 -8.47 11.08
CA THR A 3 37.73 -7.95 10.27
C THR A 3 36.44 -8.44 10.91
N GLU A 4 35.75 -7.49 11.54
CA GLU A 4 34.50 -7.64 12.25
C GLU A 4 33.33 -7.90 11.29
N SER A 5 32.54 -8.93 11.62
CA SER A 5 31.25 -9.22 11.04
C SER A 5 30.18 -8.43 11.81
N CYS A 6 29.62 -7.40 11.17
CA CYS A 6 28.54 -6.59 11.72
C CYS A 6 27.19 -7.29 11.44
N SER A 7 26.72 -8.05 12.43
CA SER A 7 25.35 -8.56 12.51
C SER A 7 24.59 -7.72 13.53
N GLN A 8 23.60 -6.93 13.09
CA GLN A 8 22.72 -6.17 13.97
C GLN A 8 21.24 -6.32 13.59
N SER A 9 20.49 -6.97 14.49
CA SER A 9 19.04 -6.85 14.74
C SER A 9 18.65 -7.99 15.69
N LEU A 10 17.85 -7.88 16.73
CA LEU A 10 16.95 -6.87 17.27
C LEU A 10 16.78 -7.30 18.74
N ARG A 11 17.17 -6.48 19.74
CA ARG A 11 16.82 -6.73 21.15
C ARG A 11 15.82 -5.69 21.62
N TRP A 12 14.68 -6.19 22.08
CA TRP A 12 13.59 -5.46 22.69
C TRP A 12 14.07 -4.81 23.98
N CYS A 13 13.82 -3.51 24.14
CA CYS A 13 14.08 -2.78 25.38
C CYS A 13 12.74 -2.56 26.09
N THR A 14 12.41 -3.46 27.02
CA THR A 14 11.40 -3.23 28.06
C THR A 14 12.07 -2.49 29.20
N ARG A 15 11.71 -1.21 29.40
CA ARG A 15 12.22 -0.38 30.48
C ARG A 15 11.33 -0.55 31.71
N SER A 16 11.76 -1.39 32.65
CA SER A 16 11.20 -1.49 34.00
C SER A 16 11.75 -0.35 34.87
N ILE A 17 10.88 0.44 35.49
CA ILE A 17 11.25 1.43 36.50
C ILE A 17 11.16 0.76 37.87
N SER A 18 12.28 0.77 38.58
CA SER A 18 12.46 0.33 39.96
C SER A 18 12.48 1.52 40.91
N THR A 19 11.69 1.47 41.98
CA THR A 19 11.86 2.18 43.26
C THR A 19 10.97 1.43 44.25
N GLY A 20 11.29 1.06 45.47
CA GLY A 20 12.38 1.30 46.40
C GLY A 20 11.86 0.79 47.75
N SER A 21 12.70 0.08 48.50
CA SER A 21 12.40 -0.64 49.76
C SER A 21 12.14 0.31 50.95
N SER A 22 11.25 -0.05 51.90
CA SER A 22 11.63 -0.48 53.28
C SER A 22 10.54 -0.31 54.39
N HIS A 23 10.42 -1.35 55.24
CA HIS A 23 9.93 -1.44 56.65
C HIS A 23 8.52 -0.91 57.05
N SER A 24 7.76 -1.39 58.04
CA SER A 24 7.59 -2.65 58.81
C SER A 24 6.38 -2.45 59.77
N THR A 25 5.76 -3.54 60.25
CA THR A 25 5.02 -3.73 61.54
C THR A 25 3.47 -3.75 61.59
N GLN A 26 2.93 -4.98 61.73
CA GLN A 26 1.86 -5.56 62.59
C GLN A 26 0.42 -4.98 62.77
N SER A 27 -0.54 -5.94 62.65
CA SER A 27 -1.85 -6.16 63.36
C SER A 27 -2.90 -5.04 63.34
N THR A 28 -4.20 -5.24 63.04
CA THR A 28 -5.18 -6.15 63.68
C THR A 28 -6.53 -6.05 62.90
N THR A 29 -7.30 -7.12 62.78
CA THR A 29 -8.73 -7.18 62.32
C THR A 29 -9.72 -6.58 63.36
N PRO A 30 -11.05 -6.43 63.11
CA PRO A 30 -11.84 -6.42 61.86
C PRO A 30 -12.93 -5.29 61.77
N ALA A 31 -13.55 -5.21 60.58
CA ALA A 31 -14.92 -4.76 60.28
C ALA A 31 -15.35 -3.32 60.64
N LYS A 32 -15.66 -2.53 59.60
CA LYS A 32 -17.00 -1.91 59.41
C LYS A 32 -17.09 -1.14 58.09
N ASP A 33 -18.28 -1.25 57.52
CA ASP A 33 -18.95 -0.35 56.60
C ASP A 33 -18.50 -0.36 55.12
N ALA A 34 -19.29 -1.12 54.35
CA ALA A 34 -19.37 -1.04 52.91
C ALA A 34 -19.96 0.31 52.53
N ASP A 35 -19.08 1.26 52.19
CA ASP A 35 -19.50 2.47 51.50
C ASP A 35 -19.35 2.24 49.99
N THR A 36 -20.50 2.22 49.31
CA THR A 36 -20.58 2.09 47.85
C THR A 36 -20.21 3.44 47.24
N THR A 37 -18.92 3.75 47.23
CA THR A 37 -18.40 4.90 46.48
C THR A 37 -18.35 4.48 45.02
N ALA A 38 -19.36 4.90 44.27
CA ALA A 38 -19.38 4.82 42.82
C ALA A 38 -18.05 5.34 42.28
N LEU A 39 -17.32 4.46 41.58
CA LEU A 39 -16.17 4.86 40.79
C LEU A 39 -16.72 5.78 39.69
N GLU A 40 -16.67 7.09 39.93
CA GLU A 40 -16.89 8.08 38.89
C GLU A 40 -15.89 7.77 37.77
N LEU A 41 -16.44 7.31 36.64
CA LEU A 41 -15.73 7.25 35.39
C LEU A 41 -15.31 8.68 35.08
N VAL A 42 -14.03 8.98 35.34
CA VAL A 42 -13.39 10.21 34.88
C VAL A 42 -13.52 10.21 33.35
N VAL A 43 -14.56 10.89 32.85
CA VAL A 43 -14.74 11.16 31.44
C VAL A 43 -13.54 11.98 31.01
N SER A 44 -12.61 11.31 30.33
CA SER A 44 -11.44 11.91 29.71
C SER A 44 -11.90 13.14 28.90
N PRO A 45 -11.18 14.28 28.97
CA PRO A 45 -11.61 15.52 28.32
C PRO A 45 -11.91 15.25 26.85
N HIS A 46 -13.14 15.60 26.46
CA HIS A 46 -13.68 15.44 25.12
C HIS A 46 -12.67 15.98 24.10
N MET A 47 -11.93 15.10 23.43
CA MET A 47 -11.03 15.49 22.34
C MET A 47 -11.89 16.24 21.32
N PRO A 48 -11.59 17.51 21.02
CA PRO A 48 -12.39 18.27 20.06
C PRO A 48 -12.37 17.52 18.73
N TYR A 49 -13.56 17.19 18.21
CA TYR A 49 -13.70 16.51 16.93
C TYR A 49 -13.10 17.38 15.83
N MET A 50 -11.88 17.04 15.41
CA MET A 50 -11.19 17.72 14.34
C MET A 50 -11.65 17.10 13.02
N LYS A 51 -12.36 17.89 12.21
CA LYS A 51 -12.84 17.43 10.90
C LYS A 51 -11.64 16.92 10.08
N PRO A 52 -11.70 15.70 9.52
CA PRO A 52 -10.58 15.15 8.76
C PRO A 52 -10.30 16.02 7.53
N TYR A 53 -9.01 16.24 7.24
CA TYR A 53 -8.52 16.99 6.08
C TYR A 53 -8.80 16.21 4.79
N THR A 54 -10.03 16.32 4.31
CA THR A 54 -10.56 15.61 3.15
C THR A 54 -10.89 16.60 2.03
N THR A 55 -10.76 16.13 0.80
CA THR A 55 -11.21 16.87 -0.39
C THR A 55 -12.51 16.27 -0.92
N THR A 56 -13.37 17.10 -1.49
CA THR A 56 -14.55 16.67 -2.24
C THR A 56 -14.20 16.14 -3.64
N LEU A 57 -12.99 16.43 -4.11
CA LEU A 57 -12.49 16.00 -5.41
C LEU A 57 -12.07 14.53 -5.34
N SER A 58 -12.83 13.66 -6.00
CA SER A 58 -12.47 12.25 -6.17
C SER A 58 -11.62 12.01 -7.43
N ASN A 59 -11.70 12.92 -8.40
CA ASN A 59 -11.01 12.79 -9.67
C ASN A 59 -9.52 13.17 -9.55
N PRO A 60 -8.58 12.22 -9.74
CA PRO A 60 -7.15 12.48 -9.59
C PRO A 60 -6.61 13.43 -10.67
N ALA A 61 -7.34 13.64 -11.77
CA ALA A 61 -6.98 14.62 -12.80
C ALA A 61 -7.16 16.08 -12.31
N GLU A 62 -7.96 16.33 -11.28
CA GLU A 62 -8.21 17.70 -10.79
C GLU A 62 -7.29 18.06 -9.60
N HIS A 63 -6.43 17.13 -9.19
CA HIS A 63 -5.51 17.37 -8.08
C HIS A 63 -4.37 18.30 -8.51
N SER A 64 -4.16 19.36 -7.73
CA SER A 64 -3.11 20.37 -7.87
C SER A 64 -2.28 20.41 -6.58
N GLU A 65 -1.24 21.24 -6.53
CA GLU A 65 -0.45 21.43 -5.31
C GLU A 65 -1.25 22.04 -4.15
N ASP A 66 -2.34 22.76 -4.44
CA ASP A 66 -3.24 23.32 -3.42
C ASP A 66 -3.97 22.22 -2.63
N HIS A 67 -4.20 21.07 -3.25
CA HIS A 67 -4.84 19.91 -2.65
C HIS A 67 -3.84 18.99 -1.93
N ARG A 68 -2.55 19.35 -1.88
CA ARG A 68 -1.53 18.55 -1.20
C ARG A 68 -1.93 18.34 0.26
N THR A 69 -1.62 17.15 0.77
CA THR A 69 -1.91 16.71 2.15
C THR A 69 -3.36 16.43 2.48
N LEU A 70 -4.30 16.79 1.60
CA LEU A 70 -5.69 16.38 1.72
C LEU A 70 -5.84 14.90 1.33
N TRP A 71 -6.85 14.27 1.89
CA TRP A 71 -7.26 12.91 1.57
C TRP A 71 -8.42 12.91 0.59
N TYR A 72 -8.29 12.17 -0.50
CA TYR A 72 -9.37 11.92 -1.44
C TYR A 72 -9.82 10.47 -1.31
N THR A 73 -11.12 10.26 -1.54
CA THR A 73 -11.72 8.93 -1.49
C THR A 73 -11.91 8.40 -2.90
N ILE A 74 -11.48 7.15 -3.10
CA ILE A 74 -11.61 6.40 -4.33
C ILE A 74 -12.89 5.57 -4.23
N PRO A 75 -13.79 5.63 -5.23
CA PRO A 75 -14.95 4.77 -5.27
C PRO A 75 -14.54 3.30 -5.21
N LYS A 76 -15.27 2.50 -4.43
CA LYS A 76 -14.93 1.09 -4.22
C LYS A 76 -14.82 0.30 -5.53
N GLU A 77 -15.69 0.58 -6.49
CA GLU A 77 -15.69 -0.08 -7.81
C GLU A 77 -14.39 0.18 -8.58
N GLU A 78 -13.87 1.41 -8.51
CA GLU A 78 -12.61 1.79 -9.15
C GLU A 78 -11.41 1.22 -8.42
N PHE A 79 -11.47 1.21 -7.09
CA PHE A 79 -10.45 0.54 -6.29
C PHE A 79 -10.41 -0.95 -6.61
N ASP A 80 -11.57 -1.60 -6.72
CA ASP A 80 -11.67 -3.04 -6.94
C ASP A 80 -11.25 -3.47 -8.36
N THR A 81 -11.41 -2.59 -9.34
CA THR A 81 -10.98 -2.84 -10.73
C THR A 81 -9.51 -2.51 -10.96
N VAL A 82 -9.03 -1.38 -10.44
CA VAL A 82 -7.69 -0.84 -10.73
C VAL A 82 -6.65 -1.27 -9.71
N LEU A 83 -7.00 -1.35 -8.42
CA LEU A 83 -6.04 -1.43 -7.31
C LEU A 83 -6.25 -2.64 -6.36
N SER A 84 -7.32 -3.42 -6.52
CA SER A 84 -7.77 -4.42 -5.52
C SER A 84 -6.80 -5.56 -5.24
N SER A 85 -5.85 -5.81 -6.14
CA SER A 85 -4.92 -6.88 -5.89
C SER A 85 -3.93 -6.48 -4.79
N ALA A 86 -4.14 -7.08 -3.62
CA ALA A 86 -3.32 -6.97 -2.40
C ALA A 86 -1.83 -7.20 -2.64
N ASP A 87 -1.52 -7.81 -3.77
CA ASP A 87 -0.24 -8.40 -4.12
C ASP A 87 0.45 -7.65 -5.28
N HIS A 88 -0.21 -6.62 -5.86
CA HIS A 88 0.26 -5.96 -7.08
C HIS A 88 0.29 -4.42 -7.00
N ALA A 89 -0.79 -3.77 -6.54
CA ALA A 89 -0.98 -2.33 -6.77
C ALA A 89 -0.66 -1.43 -5.59
N VAL A 90 -0.99 -1.90 -4.40
CA VAL A 90 -0.93 -1.11 -3.17
C VAL A 90 -0.14 -1.86 -2.11
N PRO A 91 0.45 -1.14 -1.13
CA PRO A 91 1.08 -1.81 0.00
C PRO A 91 0.08 -2.71 0.73
N PHE A 92 0.52 -3.89 1.16
CA PHE A 92 -0.32 -4.85 1.87
C PHE A 92 -1.01 -4.25 3.11
N ASN A 93 -0.31 -3.40 3.85
CA ASN A 93 -0.88 -2.71 5.02
C ASN A 93 -2.00 -1.74 4.64
N TYR A 94 -1.86 -1.07 3.49
CA TYR A 94 -2.90 -0.19 2.97
C TYR A 94 -4.12 -0.99 2.53
N TRP A 95 -3.92 -2.13 1.85
CA TRP A 95 -5.03 -3.01 1.48
C TRP A 95 -5.83 -3.49 2.70
N LYS A 96 -5.13 -3.90 3.78
CA LYS A 96 -5.78 -4.23 5.07
C LYS A 96 -6.56 -3.05 5.65
N GLN A 97 -5.99 -1.85 5.57
CA GLN A 97 -6.64 -0.64 6.04
C GLN A 97 -7.96 -0.40 5.30
N VAL A 98 -7.97 -0.53 3.98
CA VAL A 98 -9.19 -0.41 3.17
C VAL A 98 -10.22 -1.49 3.55
N GLN A 99 -9.78 -2.71 3.82
CA GLN A 99 -10.68 -3.79 4.26
C GLN A 99 -11.35 -3.49 5.60
N VAL A 100 -10.61 -2.91 6.55
CA VAL A 100 -11.12 -2.57 7.88
C VAL A 100 -12.06 -1.37 7.83
N PHE A 101 -11.65 -0.28 7.18
CA PHE A 101 -12.45 0.94 7.12
C PHE A 101 -13.58 0.88 6.08
N ARG A 102 -13.54 -0.11 5.17
CA ARG A 102 -14.45 -0.24 4.02
C ARG A 102 -14.45 0.98 3.08
N GLU A 103 -13.42 1.80 3.17
CA GLU A 103 -13.19 2.97 2.32
C GLU A 103 -11.75 2.99 1.81
N ALA A 104 -11.56 3.40 0.56
CA ALA A 104 -10.27 3.56 -0.06
C ALA A 104 -9.89 5.04 -0.11
N SER A 105 -9.29 5.53 0.97
CA SER A 105 -8.87 6.94 1.09
C SER A 105 -7.35 7.06 0.93
N MET A 106 -6.88 7.89 -0.01
CA MET A 106 -5.46 8.15 -0.25
C MET A 106 -5.12 9.63 -0.04
N MET A 107 -3.96 9.90 0.54
CA MET A 107 -3.42 11.26 0.67
C MET A 107 -2.86 11.75 -0.67
N ILE A 108 -3.16 12.99 -1.03
CA ILE A 108 -2.58 13.67 -2.20
C ILE A 108 -1.16 14.10 -1.86
N ARG A 109 -0.20 13.56 -2.60
CA ARG A 109 1.23 13.79 -2.35
C ARG A 109 1.88 14.49 -3.53
N ARG A 110 2.77 15.44 -3.21
CA ARG A 110 3.61 16.17 -4.17
C ARG A 110 4.23 15.31 -5.28
N PRO A 111 4.90 14.16 -5.01
CA PRO A 111 5.49 13.35 -6.07
C PRO A 111 4.47 12.81 -7.08
N ALA A 112 3.26 12.46 -6.64
CA ALA A 112 2.21 12.00 -7.55
C ALA A 112 1.67 13.15 -8.40
N VAL A 113 1.36 14.30 -7.78
CA VAL A 113 0.87 15.51 -8.47
C VAL A 113 1.88 15.99 -9.51
N SER A 114 3.17 15.99 -9.17
CA SER A 114 4.24 16.36 -10.09
C SER A 114 4.31 15.44 -11.31
N VAL A 115 4.21 14.11 -11.12
CA VAL A 115 4.23 13.16 -12.24
C VAL A 115 2.97 13.29 -13.11
N ILE A 116 1.79 13.49 -12.50
CA ILE A 116 0.53 13.72 -13.23
C ILE A 116 0.63 14.99 -14.09
N SER A 117 1.16 16.09 -13.54
CA SER A 117 1.31 17.32 -14.31
C SER A 117 2.29 17.17 -15.47
N TYR A 118 3.40 16.43 -15.28
CA TYR A 118 4.28 16.07 -16.38
C TYR A 118 3.57 15.24 -17.45
N ILE A 119 2.87 14.16 -17.07
CA ILE A 119 2.17 13.29 -18.02
C ILE A 119 1.19 14.09 -18.90
N LYS A 120 0.44 15.03 -18.30
CA LYS A 120 -0.50 15.89 -19.04
C LYS A 120 0.17 16.82 -20.06
N GLN A 121 1.41 17.25 -19.80
CA GLN A 121 2.16 18.15 -20.69
C GLN A 121 2.89 17.39 -21.81
N LEU A 122 3.00 16.06 -21.71
CA LEU A 122 3.76 15.27 -22.67
C LEU A 122 3.02 15.10 -24.01
N LYS A 123 3.76 15.32 -25.10
CA LYS A 123 3.32 15.00 -26.45
C LYS A 123 3.63 13.53 -26.76
N LEU A 124 2.69 12.65 -26.43
CA LEU A 124 2.84 11.19 -26.54
C LEU A 124 3.08 10.68 -27.98
N ASN A 125 2.74 11.47 -29.00
CA ASN A 125 2.82 11.06 -30.40
C ASN A 125 4.21 11.23 -31.03
N THR A 126 5.13 11.97 -30.40
CA THR A 126 6.37 12.44 -31.06
C THR A 126 7.64 12.04 -30.31
N MET A 127 7.53 11.70 -29.03
CA MET A 127 8.68 11.45 -28.16
C MET A 127 8.80 9.99 -27.75
N ALA A 128 10.01 9.57 -27.42
CA ALA A 128 10.24 8.30 -26.74
C ALA A 128 9.47 8.26 -25.41
N PRO A 129 8.97 7.08 -24.97
CA PRO A 129 8.20 6.97 -23.73
C PRO A 129 8.99 7.50 -22.53
N PRO A 130 8.41 8.40 -21.71
CA PRO A 130 9.06 8.94 -20.53
C PRO A 130 9.32 7.84 -19.49
N LYS A 131 10.43 7.95 -18.74
CA LYS A 131 10.75 7.03 -17.64
C LYS A 131 10.73 7.80 -16.33
N PHE A 132 9.82 7.44 -15.44
CA PHE A 132 9.72 8.02 -14.09
C PHE A 132 10.22 7.03 -13.05
N MET A 133 10.99 7.53 -12.07
CA MET A 133 11.51 6.72 -10.98
C MET A 133 11.15 7.37 -9.63
N PHE A 134 10.38 6.64 -8.81
CA PHE A 134 10.10 7.05 -7.44
C PHE A 134 11.18 6.48 -6.51
N TYR A 135 12.01 7.35 -5.94
CA TYR A 135 13.09 6.97 -5.02
C TYR A 135 12.92 7.64 -3.65
N GLY A 136 13.60 7.09 -2.63
CA GLY A 136 13.55 7.60 -1.26
C GLY A 136 13.58 6.49 -0.21
N ALA A 137 13.70 6.87 1.06
CA ALA A 137 13.81 5.94 2.20
C ALA A 137 12.65 4.94 2.28
N GLY A 138 12.88 3.79 2.93
CA GLY A 138 11.83 2.79 3.20
C GLY A 138 10.64 3.41 3.95
N GLY A 139 9.41 2.97 3.64
CA GLY A 139 8.21 3.48 4.33
C GLY A 139 7.73 4.87 3.91
N THR A 140 8.41 5.57 3.01
CA THR A 140 8.01 6.91 2.54
C THR A 140 6.76 6.94 1.65
N GLY A 141 6.11 5.80 1.36
CA GLY A 141 4.86 5.74 0.57
C GLY A 141 5.02 6.00 -0.93
N LYS A 142 6.18 5.62 -1.50
CA LYS A 142 6.44 5.61 -2.94
C LYS A 142 5.39 4.82 -3.71
N THR A 143 5.07 3.61 -3.25
CA THR A 143 4.05 2.74 -3.85
C THR A 143 2.67 3.38 -3.85
N CYS A 144 2.27 4.07 -2.77
CA CYS A 144 1.01 4.83 -2.75
C CYS A 144 1.00 5.98 -3.77
N SER A 145 2.15 6.63 -3.97
CA SER A 145 2.28 7.69 -4.98
C SER A 145 2.14 7.12 -6.40
N ILE A 146 2.71 5.94 -6.66
CA ILE A 146 2.50 5.19 -7.91
C ILE A 146 1.02 4.82 -8.07
N ALA A 147 0.38 4.30 -7.03
CA ALA A 147 -1.04 3.94 -7.06
C ALA A 147 -1.95 5.14 -7.38
N HIS A 148 -1.65 6.32 -6.86
CA HIS A 148 -2.34 7.56 -7.19
C HIS A 148 -2.17 7.93 -8.67
N VAL A 149 -0.96 7.85 -9.21
CA VAL A 149 -0.73 8.06 -10.66
C VAL A 149 -1.46 7.00 -11.50
N THR A 150 -1.48 5.75 -11.07
CA THR A 150 -2.21 4.67 -11.76
C THR A 150 -3.70 4.94 -11.80
N HIS A 151 -4.30 5.41 -10.69
CA HIS A 151 -5.72 5.77 -10.65
C HIS A 151 -6.03 6.89 -11.66
N PHE A 152 -5.14 7.89 -11.77
CA PHE A 152 -5.21 8.91 -12.82
C PHE A 152 -5.16 8.33 -14.23
N LEU A 153 -4.19 7.47 -14.52
CA LEU A 153 -4.04 6.85 -15.84
C LEU A 153 -5.25 5.98 -16.20
N SER A 154 -5.86 5.31 -15.22
CA SER A 154 -7.05 4.49 -15.45
C SER A 154 -8.25 5.35 -15.85
N LYS A 155 -8.39 6.53 -15.23
CA LYS A 155 -9.46 7.49 -15.54
C LYS A 155 -9.30 8.11 -16.92
N ASP A 156 -8.07 8.36 -17.34
CA ASP A 156 -7.76 8.91 -18.66
C ASP A 156 -7.78 7.86 -19.80
N GLY A 157 -8.12 6.61 -19.47
CA GLY A 157 -8.33 5.55 -20.45
C GLY A 157 -7.05 4.91 -20.99
N PHE A 158 -5.92 5.02 -20.28
CA PHE A 158 -4.70 4.31 -20.63
C PHE A 158 -4.82 2.81 -20.37
N VAL A 159 -4.06 2.03 -21.15
CA VAL A 159 -3.83 0.61 -20.84
C VAL A 159 -2.72 0.53 -19.79
N ILE A 160 -3.04 -0.02 -18.63
CA ILE A 160 -2.16 -0.11 -17.47
C ILE A 160 -1.53 -1.50 -17.42
N VAL A 161 -0.21 -1.54 -17.38
CA VAL A 161 0.55 -2.78 -17.14
C VAL A 161 1.26 -2.65 -15.80
N MET A 162 0.63 -3.18 -14.75
CA MET A 162 1.18 -3.11 -13.41
C MET A 162 1.89 -4.41 -13.07
N VAL A 163 3.20 -4.34 -12.90
CA VAL A 163 4.01 -5.50 -12.52
C VAL A 163 3.99 -5.64 -10.99
N PRO A 164 3.72 -6.85 -10.46
CA PRO A 164 3.79 -7.11 -9.02
C PRO A 164 5.19 -6.91 -8.46
N TRP A 165 5.29 -6.95 -7.13
CA TRP A 165 6.58 -6.88 -6.47
C TRP A 165 7.54 -7.98 -6.95
N ILE A 166 8.62 -7.58 -7.63
CA ILE A 166 9.56 -8.48 -8.31
C ILE A 166 10.20 -9.48 -7.34
N ASP A 167 10.48 -9.06 -6.11
CA ASP A 167 11.02 -9.96 -5.07
C ASP A 167 10.10 -11.15 -4.81
N ARG A 168 8.79 -11.03 -5.02
CA ARG A 168 7.88 -12.17 -4.93
C ARG A 168 8.19 -13.24 -5.97
N ILE A 169 8.53 -12.82 -7.20
CA ILE A 169 8.84 -13.71 -8.31
C ILE A 169 10.25 -14.29 -8.14
N LEU A 170 11.21 -13.47 -7.71
CA LEU A 170 12.61 -13.91 -7.58
C LEU A 170 12.87 -14.75 -6.32
N LYS A 171 12.24 -14.43 -5.18
CA LYS A 171 12.51 -15.10 -3.90
C LYS A 171 11.52 -16.23 -3.60
N GLN A 172 10.93 -16.85 -4.63
CA GLN A 172 9.94 -17.92 -4.46
C GLN A 172 10.50 -19.11 -3.68
N GLN A 173 11.77 -19.45 -3.89
CA GLN A 173 12.44 -20.54 -3.16
C GLN A 173 12.52 -20.32 -1.64
N GLN A 174 12.47 -19.06 -1.19
CA GLN A 174 12.48 -18.73 0.24
C GLN A 174 11.08 -18.61 0.84
N ARG A 175 10.02 -18.71 0.03
CA ARG A 175 8.64 -18.67 0.52
C ARG A 175 8.13 -20.09 0.72
N LYS A 176 7.33 -20.28 1.77
CA LYS A 176 6.58 -21.53 2.07
C LYS A 176 5.42 -21.75 1.09
N ARG A 177 5.60 -21.50 -0.21
CA ARG A 177 4.59 -21.72 -1.26
C ARG A 177 5.13 -22.79 -2.22
N PRO A 178 4.26 -23.68 -2.75
CA PRO A 178 4.68 -24.67 -3.73
C PRO A 178 5.24 -23.96 -4.97
N PHE A 179 6.45 -24.36 -5.34
CA PHE A 179 7.27 -23.78 -6.38
C PHE A 179 6.95 -24.46 -7.72
N GLU A 180 6.41 -23.70 -8.68
CA GLU A 180 6.07 -24.19 -10.01
C GLU A 180 6.90 -23.40 -11.02
N ILE A 181 8.14 -23.86 -11.24
CA ILE A 181 9.01 -23.36 -12.30
C ILE A 181 9.20 -24.48 -13.32
N LEU A 182 8.93 -24.17 -14.58
CA LEU A 182 9.01 -25.10 -15.70
C LEU A 182 10.07 -24.60 -16.70
N GLN A 183 10.71 -25.52 -17.43
CA GLN A 183 11.55 -25.11 -18.55
C GLN A 183 10.65 -24.62 -19.68
N SER A 184 11.05 -23.53 -20.34
CA SER A 184 10.27 -22.99 -21.45
C SER A 184 10.39 -23.90 -22.67
N ASN A 185 9.25 -24.31 -23.20
CA ASN A 185 9.17 -25.05 -24.47
C ASN A 185 9.48 -24.15 -25.67
N SER A 186 9.23 -22.85 -25.54
CA SER A 186 9.37 -21.89 -26.65
C SER A 186 10.80 -21.41 -26.85
N VAL A 187 11.54 -21.21 -25.75
CA VAL A 187 12.90 -20.68 -25.77
C VAL A 187 13.81 -21.55 -24.89
N PRO A 188 14.76 -22.29 -25.49
CA PRO A 188 15.65 -23.15 -24.73
C PRO A 188 16.50 -22.32 -23.76
N GLY A 189 16.73 -22.85 -22.55
CA GLY A 189 17.53 -22.19 -21.51
C GLY A 189 16.78 -21.14 -20.68
N ARG A 190 15.47 -20.96 -20.88
CA ARG A 190 14.61 -20.12 -20.04
C ARG A 190 13.72 -20.95 -19.13
N TRP A 191 13.29 -20.31 -18.05
CA TRP A 191 12.40 -20.89 -17.05
C TRP A 191 11.15 -20.03 -16.93
N ASP A 192 9.99 -20.67 -16.99
CA ASP A 192 8.68 -20.04 -16.97
C ASP A 192 8.04 -20.18 -15.59
N HIS A 193 7.49 -19.07 -15.10
CA HIS A 193 6.69 -19.01 -13.86
C HIS A 193 5.21 -19.02 -14.24
N THR A 194 4.67 -20.19 -14.58
CA THR A 194 3.31 -20.35 -15.12
C THR A 194 2.24 -19.80 -14.17
N ARG A 195 2.34 -20.13 -12.88
CA ARG A 195 1.38 -19.71 -11.86
C ARG A 195 1.31 -18.19 -11.70
N ASP A 196 2.43 -17.53 -11.44
CA ASP A 196 2.47 -16.07 -11.28
C ASP A 196 2.09 -15.35 -12.57
N SER A 197 2.48 -15.90 -13.72
CA SER A 197 2.10 -15.34 -15.02
C SER A 197 0.59 -15.41 -15.20
N ALA A 198 -0.05 -16.53 -14.87
CA ALA A 198 -1.50 -16.69 -14.96
C ALA A 198 -2.25 -15.76 -13.98
N GLU A 199 -1.79 -15.63 -12.73
CA GLU A 199 -2.36 -14.70 -11.75
C GLU A 199 -2.22 -13.25 -12.21
N TRP A 200 -1.05 -12.88 -12.72
CA TRP A 200 -0.79 -11.54 -13.24
C TRP A 200 -1.61 -11.21 -14.50
N LEU A 201 -1.74 -12.16 -15.43
CA LEU A 201 -2.56 -11.98 -16.64
C LEU A 201 -4.05 -11.83 -16.31
N LYS A 202 -4.55 -12.56 -15.31
CA LYS A 202 -5.93 -12.38 -14.80
C LYS A 202 -6.11 -10.96 -14.29
N PHE A 203 -5.15 -10.45 -13.51
CA PHE A 203 -5.19 -9.08 -13.00
C PHE A 203 -5.10 -8.02 -14.12
N PHE A 204 -4.20 -8.20 -15.08
CA PHE A 204 -4.10 -7.32 -16.24
C PHE A 204 -5.42 -7.27 -17.03
N ARG A 205 -6.05 -8.43 -17.22
CA ARG A 205 -7.36 -8.53 -17.86
C ARG A 205 -8.43 -7.75 -17.08
N THR A 206 -8.52 -7.93 -15.76
CA THR A 206 -9.53 -7.23 -14.95
C THR A 206 -9.33 -5.72 -14.93
N GLN A 207 -8.08 -5.25 -14.87
CA GLN A 207 -7.76 -3.81 -14.88
C GLN A 207 -8.15 -3.14 -16.20
N ASN A 208 -7.90 -3.79 -17.33
CA ASN A 208 -7.99 -3.16 -18.65
C ASN A 208 -9.20 -3.59 -19.48
N LEU A 209 -10.12 -4.38 -18.92
CA LEU A 209 -11.21 -5.01 -19.67
C LEU A 209 -12.02 -4.00 -20.50
N ALA A 210 -12.39 -2.87 -19.88
CA ALA A 210 -13.14 -1.81 -20.53
C ALA A 210 -12.37 -1.19 -21.71
N THR A 211 -11.08 -0.89 -21.50
CA THR A 211 -10.21 -0.28 -22.50
C THR A 211 -9.91 -1.24 -23.66
N LEU A 212 -9.67 -2.53 -23.36
CA LEU A 212 -9.39 -3.56 -24.37
C LEU A 212 -10.59 -3.80 -25.29
N ASN A 213 -11.80 -3.82 -24.72
CA ASN A 213 -13.03 -3.96 -25.51
C ASN A 213 -13.24 -2.79 -26.49
N LYS A 214 -12.86 -1.57 -26.06
CA LYS A 214 -12.94 -0.37 -26.89
C LYS A 214 -11.93 -0.37 -28.04
N LEU A 215 -10.72 -0.89 -27.81
CA LEU A 215 -9.60 -0.81 -28.75
C LEU A 215 -9.64 -1.87 -29.87
N GLN A 216 -10.49 -2.90 -29.77
CA GLN A 216 -10.66 -3.97 -30.78
C GLN A 216 -9.32 -4.47 -31.33
N LEU A 217 -8.44 -4.95 -30.45
CA LEU A 217 -7.07 -5.33 -30.82
C LEU A 217 -7.05 -6.50 -31.81
N THR A 218 -6.35 -6.33 -32.93
CA THR A 218 -6.07 -7.39 -33.91
C THR A 218 -4.76 -8.10 -33.57
N VAL A 219 -4.78 -9.43 -33.52
CA VAL A 219 -3.57 -10.22 -33.27
C VAL A 219 -2.83 -10.45 -34.59
N THR A 220 -1.57 -10.04 -34.69
CA THR A 220 -0.77 -10.21 -35.93
C THR A 220 -0.22 -11.64 -36.09
N LYS A 221 -0.07 -12.40 -35.00
CA LYS A 221 0.45 -13.78 -35.01
C LYS A 221 -0.33 -14.67 -34.05
N THR A 222 -0.77 -15.83 -34.53
CA THR A 222 -1.28 -16.93 -33.69
C THR A 222 -0.11 -17.68 -33.07
N TYR A 223 -0.11 -17.81 -31.74
CA TYR A 223 0.88 -18.52 -30.94
C TYR A 223 0.32 -19.86 -30.48
#